data_AF-A0A161ME66-F1
#
_entry.id   AF-A0A161ME66-F1
#
_cell.length_a   1.000
_cell.length_b   1.000
_cell.length_c   1.000
_cell.angle_alpha   90.00
_cell.angle_beta   90.00
_cell.angle_gamma   90.00
#
_symmetry.space_group_name_H-M   'P 1'
#
loop_
_entity.id
_entity.type
_entity.pdbx_description
1 polymer ?
#
loop_
_entity_poly.entity_id
_entity_poly.type
_entity_poly.pdbx_seq_one_letter_code
_entity_poly.pdbx_strand_id
1 'polypeptide(L)'
;MCNSFIFSRVTKMTTKSNKMYKTKPLENLTIDIEEDGISRKVPALSSYFITPRSPIQFTAPPKKNKQGQFLLGAKEDWLCKIGNLQIKSGMVIESSAS
;
A
#
# COMPACT_ATOMS: atom_id res chain seq x y z
N MET A 1 -29.98 -34.35 14.91
CA MET A 1 -29.29 -34.43 16.22
C MET A 1 -28.30 -35.58 16.09
N CYS A 2 -26.98 -35.47 16.18
CA CYS A 2 -26.09 -34.49 16.82
C CYS A 2 -24.85 -34.26 15.94
N ASN A 3 -24.38 -33.02 15.88
CA ASN A 3 -23.12 -32.63 15.23
C ASN A 3 -21.93 -33.20 16.01
N SER A 4 -21.09 -33.98 15.33
CA SER A 4 -19.80 -34.43 15.82
C SER A 4 -18.82 -33.26 15.82
N PHE A 5 -18.69 -32.56 16.94
CA PHE A 5 -17.64 -31.57 17.17
C PHE A 5 -16.30 -32.30 17.34
N ILE A 6 -15.49 -32.32 16.28
CA ILE A 6 -14.09 -32.74 16.36
C ILE A 6 -13.34 -31.60 17.06
N PHE A 7 -12.92 -31.83 18.31
CA PHE A 7 -11.96 -30.97 19.00
C PHE A 7 -10.61 -31.08 18.30
N SER A 8 -10.36 -30.20 17.34
CA SER A 8 -9.07 -30.05 16.70
C SER A 8 -8.04 -29.61 17.74
N ARG A 9 -7.01 -30.44 17.93
CA ARG A 9 -5.86 -30.19 18.81
C ARG A 9 -5.32 -28.78 18.60
N VAL A 10 -5.22 -27.99 19.68
CA VAL A 10 -4.48 -26.73 19.69
C VAL A 10 -3.01 -27.02 19.43
N THR A 11 -2.53 -26.71 18.23
CA THR A 11 -1.10 -26.70 17.94
C THR A 11 -0.50 -25.46 18.57
N LYS A 12 0.34 -25.65 19.61
CA LYS A 12 1.20 -24.60 20.15
C LYS A 12 2.13 -24.12 19.03
N MET A 13 1.93 -22.89 18.56
CA MET A 13 2.85 -22.21 17.64
C MET A 13 4.14 -21.91 18.42
N THR A 14 5.18 -22.69 18.17
CA THR A 14 6.50 -22.42 18.74
C THR A 14 7.18 -21.35 17.92
N THR A 15 7.32 -20.15 18.50
CA THR A 15 8.09 -19.05 17.91
C THR A 15 9.56 -19.47 17.91
N LYS A 16 10.07 -19.87 16.74
CA LYS A 16 11.51 -20.11 16.56
C LYS A 16 12.25 -18.80 16.76
N SER A 17 13.17 -18.81 17.72
CA SER A 17 14.11 -17.75 18.06
C SER A 17 14.68 -17.05 16.81
N ASN A 18 14.51 -15.74 16.77
CA ASN A 18 15.03 -14.82 15.77
C ASN A 18 16.55 -14.96 15.65
N LYS A 19 17.03 -15.57 14.56
CA LYS A 19 18.40 -15.30 14.09
C LYS A 19 18.43 -13.82 13.72
N MET A 20 19.14 -13.02 14.52
CA MET A 20 19.42 -11.62 14.21
C MET A 20 20.39 -11.58 13.02
N TYR A 21 19.86 -11.69 11.81
CA TYR A 21 20.63 -11.47 10.60
C TYR A 21 21.13 -10.02 10.64
N LYS A 22 22.44 -9.81 10.50
CA LYS A 22 23.00 -8.48 10.29
C LYS A 22 22.33 -7.90 9.04
N THR A 23 21.44 -6.94 9.23
CA THR A 23 20.72 -6.29 8.15
C THR A 23 21.72 -5.45 7.35
N LYS A 24 21.82 -5.73 6.05
CA LYS A 24 22.56 -4.88 5.13
C LYS A 24 21.68 -3.67 4.77
N PRO A 25 22.27 -2.48 4.64
CA PRO A 25 21.52 -1.30 4.21
C PRO A 25 21.01 -1.49 2.77
N LEU A 26 19.87 -0.88 2.43
CA LEU A 26 19.14 -1.12 1.18
C LEU A 26 19.97 -0.75 -0.05
N GLU A 27 20.83 0.25 0.08
CA GLU A 27 21.73 0.76 -0.94
C GLU A 27 22.77 -0.30 -1.37
N ASN A 28 23.06 -1.27 -0.49
CA ASN A 28 24.03 -2.34 -0.73
C ASN A 28 23.37 -3.67 -1.12
N LEU A 29 22.04 -3.68 -1.32
CA LEU A 29 21.30 -4.86 -1.75
C LEU A 29 21.20 -4.93 -3.27
N THR A 30 21.23 -6.15 -3.79
CA THR A 30 21.02 -6.45 -5.22
C THR A 30 19.92 -7.48 -5.38
N ILE A 31 19.13 -7.36 -6.46
CA ILE A 31 18.04 -8.25 -6.83
C ILE A 31 18.46 -8.99 -8.10
N ASP A 32 18.25 -10.29 -8.10
CA ASP A 32 18.48 -11.13 -9.28
C ASP A 32 17.21 -11.07 -10.16
N ILE A 33 17.40 -10.72 -11.43
CA ILE A 33 16.35 -10.64 -12.44
C ILE A 33 16.68 -11.66 -13.53
N GLU A 34 15.65 -12.30 -14.05
CA GLU A 34 15.72 -13.11 -15.27
C GLU A 34 14.77 -12.50 -16.31
N GLU A 35 15.32 -12.10 -17.46
CA GLU A 35 14.58 -11.61 -18.63
C GLU A 35 15.15 -12.27 -19.87
N ASP A 36 14.29 -12.79 -20.75
CA ASP A 36 14.67 -13.42 -22.02
C ASP A 36 15.77 -14.51 -21.90
N GLY A 37 15.75 -15.25 -20.78
CA GLY A 37 16.72 -16.31 -20.49
C GLY A 37 18.09 -15.82 -20.06
N ILE A 38 18.26 -14.52 -19.81
CA ILE A 38 19.48 -13.92 -19.28
C ILE A 38 19.26 -13.52 -17.82
N SER A 39 20.05 -14.10 -16.92
CA SER A 39 20.07 -13.71 -15.51
C SER A 39 21.08 -12.59 -15.25
N ARG A 40 20.65 -11.52 -14.59
CA ARG A 40 21.49 -10.39 -14.19
C ARG A 40 21.16 -9.91 -12.79
N LYS A 41 22.17 -9.36 -12.09
CA LYS A 41 21.99 -8.72 -10.79
C LYS A 41 21.83 -7.22 -10.99
N VAL A 42 20.81 -6.62 -10.38
CA VAL A 42 20.61 -5.17 -10.38
C VAL A 42 20.58 -4.63 -8.95
N PRO A 43 20.90 -3.35 -8.72
CA PRO A 43 20.70 -2.72 -7.42
C PRO A 43 19.23 -2.77 -6.99
N ALA A 44 18.97 -2.90 -5.69
CA ALA A 44 17.62 -2.89 -5.14
C ALA A 44 16.91 -1.54 -5.37
N LEU A 45 17.66 -0.43 -5.35
CA LEU A 45 17.19 0.91 -5.70
C LEU A 45 17.42 1.21 -7.19
N SER A 46 16.90 0.35 -8.07
CA SER A 46 16.99 0.52 -9.52
C SER A 46 15.72 1.11 -10.11
N SER A 47 15.85 1.96 -11.13
CA SER A 47 14.72 2.44 -11.93
C SER A 47 13.97 1.33 -12.64
N TYR A 48 14.59 0.17 -12.80
CA TYR A 48 13.97 -1.04 -13.32
C TYR A 48 12.67 -1.42 -12.60
N PHE A 49 12.59 -1.17 -11.28
CA PHE A 49 11.41 -1.49 -10.47
C PHE A 49 10.47 -0.30 -10.24
N ILE A 50 10.78 0.88 -10.78
CA ILE A 50 9.96 2.08 -10.57
C ILE A 50 8.70 1.97 -11.43
N THR A 51 7.54 1.91 -10.79
CA THR A 51 6.26 2.10 -11.48
C THR A 51 6.05 3.60 -11.74
N PRO A 52 5.84 4.03 -13.00
CA PRO A 52 5.58 5.43 -13.29
C PRO A 52 4.27 5.87 -12.61
N ARG A 53 4.37 6.86 -11.73
CA ARG A 53 3.21 7.50 -11.09
C ARG A 53 3.29 9.00 -11.34
N SER A 54 2.19 9.57 -11.85
CA SER A 54 2.06 11.02 -11.97
C SER A 54 2.05 11.64 -10.57
N PRO A 55 2.90 12.64 -10.28
CA PRO A 55 2.83 13.35 -9.02
C PRO A 55 1.47 14.08 -8.95
N ILE A 56 0.79 13.94 -7.82
CA ILE A 56 -0.48 14.64 -7.58
C ILE A 56 -0.17 15.83 -6.68
N GLN A 57 -0.56 17.02 -7.12
CA GLN A 57 -0.37 18.23 -6.35
C GLN A 57 -1.29 18.25 -5.12
N PHE A 58 -0.70 18.46 -3.94
CA PHE A 58 -1.48 18.65 -2.72
C PHE A 58 -2.34 19.91 -2.82
N THR A 59 -3.63 19.78 -2.50
CA THR A 59 -4.55 20.90 -2.37
C THR A 59 -5.00 21.01 -0.91
N ALA A 60 -4.78 22.17 -0.30
CA ALA A 60 -5.21 22.41 1.08
C ALA A 60 -6.74 22.38 1.22
N PRO A 61 -7.27 21.95 2.37
CA PRO A 61 -8.70 21.97 2.63
C PRO A 61 -9.28 23.38 2.55
N PRO A 62 -10.53 23.53 2.09
CA PRO A 62 -11.19 24.82 2.03
C PRO A 62 -11.29 25.41 3.44
N LYS A 63 -11.10 26.72 3.56
CA LYS A 63 -11.28 27.46 4.82
C LYS A 63 -12.70 27.98 4.91
N LYS A 64 -13.21 28.05 6.14
CA LYS A 64 -14.50 28.69 6.42
C LYS A 64 -14.40 30.20 6.17
N ASN A 65 -15.50 30.79 5.70
CA ASN A 65 -15.66 32.24 5.61
C ASN A 65 -15.84 32.87 7.01
N LYS A 66 -16.02 34.20 7.05
CA LYS A 66 -16.20 34.96 8.31
C LYS A 66 -17.45 34.53 9.10
N GLN A 67 -18.41 33.89 8.43
CA GLN A 67 -19.65 33.36 9.00
C GLN A 67 -19.52 31.91 9.46
N GLY A 68 -18.34 31.30 9.37
CA GLY A 68 -18.11 29.92 9.79
C GLY A 68 -18.63 28.86 8.80
N GLN A 69 -19.01 29.27 7.59
CA GLN A 69 -19.53 28.41 6.53
C GLN A 69 -18.45 28.12 5.49
N PHE A 70 -18.49 26.93 4.89
CA PHE A 70 -17.70 26.65 3.70
C PHE A 70 -18.39 27.25 2.47
N LEU A 71 -17.61 27.65 1.47
CA LEU A 71 -18.18 27.94 0.15
C LEU A 71 -18.87 26.68 -0.37
N LEU A 72 -20.08 26.83 -0.92
CA LEU A 72 -20.86 25.71 -1.44
C LEU A 72 -20.05 24.94 -2.50
N GLY A 73 -19.98 23.61 -2.39
CA GLY A 73 -19.22 22.75 -3.30
C GLY A 73 -17.71 22.69 -3.03
N ALA A 74 -17.14 23.62 -2.26
CA ALA A 74 -15.69 23.66 -2.05
C ALA A 74 -15.15 22.44 -1.27
N LYS A 75 -15.99 21.83 -0.42
CA LYS A 75 -15.64 20.60 0.30
C LYS A 75 -15.66 19.40 -0.64
N GLU A 76 -16.70 19.27 -1.46
CA GLU A 76 -16.88 18.19 -2.43
C GLU A 76 -15.80 18.23 -3.51
N ASP A 77 -15.49 19.42 -4.02
CA ASP A 77 -14.39 19.65 -4.97
C ASP A 77 -13.03 19.28 -4.37
N TRP A 78 -12.79 19.66 -3.12
CA TRP A 78 -11.57 19.30 -2.41
C TRP A 78 -11.46 17.78 -2.21
N LEU A 79 -12.56 17.13 -1.78
CA LEU A 79 -12.65 15.68 -1.64
C LEU A 79 -12.41 14.95 -2.97
N CYS A 80 -12.93 15.47 -4.08
CA CYS A 80 -12.69 14.90 -5.41
C CYS A 80 -11.21 15.01 -5.81
N LYS A 81 -10.56 16.16 -5.54
CA LYS A 81 -9.14 16.37 -5.84
C LYS A 81 -8.22 15.50 -4.99
N ILE A 82 -8.54 15.31 -3.70
CA ILE A 82 -7.73 14.48 -2.79
C ILE A 82 -8.11 13.00 -2.78
N GLY A 83 -9.32 12.61 -3.19
CA GLY A 83 -9.70 11.20 -3.33
C GLY A 83 -8.80 10.48 -4.35
N ASN A 84 -8.37 11.21 -5.38
CA ASN A 84 -7.35 10.76 -6.32
C ASN A 84 -5.95 10.60 -5.70
N LEU A 85 -5.65 11.25 -4.56
CA LEU A 85 -4.41 11.02 -3.79
C LEU A 85 -4.41 9.64 -3.12
N GLN A 86 -5.57 9.12 -2.70
CA GLN A 86 -5.67 7.82 -2.02
C GLN A 86 -5.66 6.63 -2.99
N ILE A 87 -6.27 6.76 -4.17
CA ILE A 87 -6.54 5.60 -5.05
C ILE A 87 -5.33 5.17 -5.90
N LYS A 88 -4.30 6.01 -6.07
CA LYS A 88 -3.05 5.61 -6.77
C LYS A 88 -2.04 4.87 -5.90
N SER A 89 -2.37 4.61 -4.62
CA SER A 89 -1.63 3.69 -3.75
C SER A 89 -2.37 2.35 -3.67
N GLY A 90 -2.54 1.68 -4.81
CA GLY A 90 -2.85 0.24 -4.92
C GLY A 90 -3.82 -0.34 -3.88
N MET A 91 -5.11 -0.03 -4.00
CA MET A 91 -6.17 -0.95 -3.55
C MET A 91 -7.43 -0.67 -4.35
N VAL A 92 -7.74 -1.55 -5.31
CA VAL A 92 -9.05 -1.57 -5.97
C VAL A 92 -10.01 -2.15 -4.96
N ILE A 93 -10.87 -1.31 -4.37
CA ILE A 93 -12.07 -1.79 -3.67
C ILE A 93 -13.19 -1.72 -4.70
N GLU A 94 -13.46 -2.84 -5.36
CA GLU A 94 -14.72 -3.02 -6.07
C GLU A 94 -15.83 -2.99 -5.02
N SER A 95 -16.57 -1.89 -4.97
CA SER A 95 -17.87 -1.86 -4.30
C SER A 95 -18.92 -2.22 -5.33
N SER A 96 -19.23 -3.51 -5.42
CA SER A 96 -20.44 -4.01 -6.07
C SER A 96 -21.63 -3.53 -5.25
N ALA A 97 -22.32 -2.50 -5.72
CA ALA A 97 -23.67 -2.19 -5.28
C ALA A 97 -24.63 -3.03 -6.12
N SER A 98 -25.31 -3.98 -5.48
CA SER A 98 -26.49 -4.66 -6.01
C SER A 98 -27.75 -4.06 -5.41
#